data_AF-A0A8F4XDK1-F1
#
_entry.id   AF-A0A8F4XDK1-F1
#
_cell.length_a   1.000
_cell.length_b   1.000
_cell.length_c   1.000
_cell.angle_alpha   90.00
_cell.angle_beta   90.00
_cell.angle_gamma   90.00
#
_symmetry.space_group_name_H-M   'P 1'
#
loop_
_entity.id
_entity.type
_entity.pdbx_description
1 polymer ?
#
loop_
_entity_poly.entity_id
_entity_poly.type
_entity_poly.pdbx_seq_one_letter_code
_entity_poly.pdbx_strand_id
1 'polypeptide(L)'
;MQQIYQYGWIIPFILLPVPIFLGLGLLLFPTTTIRLRRMWSFQSVLLLSIILVFSTNLSIQQINSNSIYQYVWSWLITNDFSLELGYLLDPLTSIMLILITTIGILVLFYSDNYIAHD
;
A
#
# COMPACT_ATOMS: atom_id res chain seq x y z
N MET A 1 9.98 10.45 -16.06
CA MET A 1 10.89 9.73 -15.15
C MET A 1 10.79 10.25 -13.71
N GLN A 2 11.02 11.53 -13.40
CA GLN A 2 10.99 12.05 -12.02
C GLN A 2 9.62 11.97 -11.31
N GLN A 3 8.50 12.15 -12.03
CA GLN A 3 7.16 12.16 -11.43
C GLN A 3 6.80 10.85 -10.72
N ILE A 4 7.17 9.69 -11.27
CA ILE A 4 6.80 8.38 -10.70
C ILE A 4 7.54 8.14 -9.38
N TYR A 5 8.81 8.55 -9.30
CA TYR A 5 9.57 8.52 -8.05
C TYR A 5 9.06 9.51 -7.00
N GLN A 6 8.62 10.70 -7.43
CA GLN A 6 8.04 11.72 -6.56
C GLN A 6 6.70 11.29 -5.93
N TYR A 7 5.96 10.38 -6.58
CA TYR A 7 4.71 9.83 -6.06
C TYR A 7 4.86 8.48 -5.34
N GLY A 8 6.09 7.99 -5.12
CA GLY A 8 6.34 6.73 -4.42
C GLY A 8 5.74 6.68 -3.00
N TRP A 9 5.71 7.83 -2.31
CA TRP A 9 5.09 7.98 -0.99
C TRP A 9 3.58 7.70 -0.96
N ILE A 10 2.88 7.70 -2.10
CA ILE A 10 1.43 7.48 -2.15
C ILE A 10 1.09 5.99 -1.98
N ILE A 11 2.00 5.07 -2.32
CA ILE A 11 1.75 3.62 -2.29
C ILE A 11 1.23 3.13 -0.92
N PRO A 12 1.87 3.47 0.22
CA PRO A 12 1.38 3.04 1.54
C PRO A 12 0.04 3.69 1.88
N PHE A 13 -0.19 4.94 1.46
CA PHE A 13 -1.43 5.66 1.71
C PHE A 13 -2.62 5.10 0.93
N ILE A 14 -2.43 4.44 -0.21
CA ILE A 14 -3.53 3.78 -0.93
C ILE A 14 -4.02 2.53 -0.16
N LEU A 15 -3.13 1.90 0.61
CA LEU A 15 -3.44 0.66 1.33
C LEU A 15 -4.25 0.89 2.62
N LEU A 16 -4.10 2.05 3.24
CA LEU A 16 -4.70 2.37 4.56
C LEU A 16 -6.21 2.68 4.57
N PRO A 17 -6.81 3.34 3.55
CA PRO A 17 -8.22 3.71 3.57
C PRO A 17 -9.15 2.52 3.80
N VAL A 18 -8.89 1.39 3.14
CA VAL A 18 -9.73 0.19 3.22
C VAL A 18 -9.87 -0.35 4.65
N PRO A 19 -8.78 -0.70 5.36
CA PRO A 19 -8.88 -1.18 6.73
C PRO A 19 -9.40 -0.12 7.70
N ILE A 20 -9.10 1.17 7.47
CA ILE A 20 -9.63 2.26 8.30
C ILE A 20 -11.16 2.35 8.15
N PHE A 21 -11.69 2.32 6.93
CA PHE A 21 -13.13 2.35 6.68
C PHE A 21 -13.84 1.10 7.21
N LEU A 22 -13.24 -0.09 7.05
CA LEU A 22 -13.77 -1.32 7.64
C LEU A 22 -13.77 -1.27 9.18
N GLY A 23 -12.68 -0.79 9.80
CA GLY A 23 -12.55 -0.69 11.25
C GLY A 23 -13.53 0.32 11.86
N LEU A 24 -13.65 1.52 11.28
CA LEU A 24 -14.62 2.53 11.69
C LEU A 24 -16.06 2.06 11.46
N GLY A 25 -16.34 1.42 10.33
CA GLY A 25 -17.67 0.88 10.02
C GLY A 25 -18.11 -0.18 11.02
N LEU A 26 -17.20 -1.10 11.40
CA LEU A 26 -17.47 -2.11 12.42
C LEU A 26 -17.73 -1.50 13.81
N LEU A 27 -17.02 -0.42 14.17
CA LEU A 27 -17.18 0.26 15.45
C LEU A 27 -18.51 1.02 15.56
N LEU A 28 -18.92 1.70 14.49
CA LEU A 28 -20.13 2.54 14.48
C LEU A 28 -21.41 1.76 14.13
N PHE A 29 -21.35 0.85 13.15
CA PHE A 29 -22.53 0.19 12.59
C PHE A 29 -22.26 -1.29 12.23
N PRO A 30 -21.99 -2.16 13.23
CA PRO A 30 -21.46 -3.52 13.02
C PRO A 30 -22.30 -4.36 12.06
N THR A 31 -23.62 -4.36 12.20
CA THR A 31 -24.55 -5.17 11.40
C THR A 31 -24.54 -4.82 9.91
N THR A 32 -24.40 -3.53 9.59
CA THR A 32 -24.36 -3.06 8.20
C THR A 32 -23.02 -3.36 7.54
N THR A 33 -21.90 -3.19 8.27
CA THR A 33 -20.56 -3.53 7.76
C THR A 33 -20.42 -5.01 7.42
N ILE A 34 -20.96 -5.91 8.27
CA ILE A 34 -20.90 -7.36 8.02
C ILE A 34 -21.70 -7.73 6.76
N ARG A 35 -22.87 -7.11 6.53
CA ARG A 35 -23.65 -7.33 5.29
C ARG A 35 -22.93 -6.85 4.04
N LEU A 36 -22.15 -5.77 4.14
CA LEU A 36 -21.36 -5.22 3.03
C LEU A 36 -19.97 -5.86 2.87
N ARG A 37 -19.59 -6.82 3.73
CA ARG A 37 -18.26 -7.46 3.78
C ARG A 37 -17.75 -7.87 2.40
N ARG A 38 -18.60 -8.50 1.60
CA ARG A 38 -18.23 -8.99 0.25
C ARG A 38 -17.90 -7.84 -0.71
N MET A 39 -18.65 -6.74 -0.64
CA MET A 39 -18.38 -5.55 -1.47
C MET A 39 -17.05 -4.89 -1.09
N TRP A 40 -16.72 -4.87 0.21
CA TRP A 40 -15.43 -4.38 0.70
C TRP A 40 -14.25 -5.28 0.27
N SER A 41 -14.43 -6.60 0.25
CA SER A 41 -13.43 -7.54 -0.27
C SER A 41 -13.07 -7.24 -1.73
N PHE A 42 -14.08 -7.06 -2.60
CA PHE A 42 -13.86 -6.65 -3.99
C PHE A 42 -13.13 -5.31 -4.11
N GLN A 43 -13.54 -4.30 -3.34
CA GLN A 43 -12.87 -2.99 -3.35
C GLN A 43 -11.38 -3.10 -2.92
N SER A 44 -11.09 -3.98 -1.95
CA SER A 44 -9.74 -4.23 -1.45
C SER A 44 -8.83 -4.85 -2.53
N VAL A 45 -9.35 -5.85 -3.26
CA VAL A 45 -8.63 -6.51 -4.36
C VAL A 45 -8.38 -5.52 -5.51
N LEU A 46 -9.37 -4.68 -5.85
CA LEU A 46 -9.21 -3.64 -6.87
C LEU A 46 -8.11 -2.65 -6.51
N LEU A 47 -8.09 -2.14 -5.28
CA LEU A 47 -7.06 -1.21 -4.80
C LEU A 47 -5.66 -1.84 -4.84
N LEU A 48 -5.51 -3.07 -4.35
CA LEU A 48 -4.23 -3.80 -4.43
C LEU A 48 -3.77 -4.07 -5.86
N SER A 49 -4.70 -4.34 -6.79
CA SER A 49 -4.35 -4.54 -8.21
C SER A 49 -3.77 -3.28 -8.85
N ILE A 50 -4.31 -2.10 -8.51
CA ILE A 50 -3.77 -0.81 -8.98
C ILE A 50 -2.36 -0.60 -8.43
N ILE A 51 -2.14 -0.90 -7.15
CA ILE A 51 -0.81 -0.81 -6.53
C ILE A 51 0.18 -1.76 -7.21
N LEU A 52 -0.23 -2.99 -7.54
CA LEU A 52 0.63 -3.96 -8.22
C LEU A 52 1.11 -3.46 -9.58
N VAL A 53 0.21 -2.86 -10.38
CA VAL A 53 0.57 -2.25 -11.66
C VAL A 53 1.56 -1.09 -11.47
N PHE A 54 1.37 -0.26 -10.44
CA PHE A 54 2.30 0.81 -10.14
C PHE A 54 3.68 0.28 -9.69
N SER A 55 3.70 -0.75 -8.84
CA SER A 55 4.91 -1.39 -8.33
C SER A 55 5.75 -2.04 -9.44
N THR A 56 5.10 -2.69 -10.40
CA THR A 56 5.79 -3.31 -11.55
C THR A 56 6.38 -2.27 -12.50
N ASN A 57 5.67 -1.15 -12.73
CA ASN A 57 6.23 -0.05 -13.52
C ASN A 57 7.46 0.57 -12.82
N LEU A 58 7.41 0.74 -11.50
CA LEU A 58 8.55 1.20 -10.70
C LEU A 58 9.74 0.25 -10.76
N SER A 59 9.52 -1.07 -10.66
CA SER A 59 10.62 -2.04 -10.72
C SER A 59 11.28 -2.08 -12.10
N ILE A 60 10.50 -1.99 -13.18
CA ILE A 60 11.04 -1.91 -14.55
C ILE A 60 11.91 -0.67 -14.72
N GLN A 61 11.46 0.48 -14.18
CA GLN A 61 12.26 1.71 -14.23
C GLN A 61 13.54 1.60 -13.41
N GLN A 62 13.50 0.97 -12.24
CA GLN A 62 14.70 0.77 -11.42
C GLN A 62 15.73 -0.15 -12.08
N ILE A 63 15.28 -1.24 -12.71
CA ILE A 63 16.17 -2.15 -13.45
C ILE A 63 16.85 -1.42 -14.62
N ASN A 64 16.12 -0.53 -15.31
CA ASN A 64 16.65 0.18 -16.48
C ASN A 64 17.57 1.37 -16.13
N SER A 65 17.31 2.06 -15.01
CA SER A 65 18.03 3.29 -14.63
C SER A 65 19.07 3.11 -13.53
N ASN A 66 18.96 2.03 -12.74
CA ASN A 66 19.86 1.64 -11.65
C ASN A 66 20.16 2.76 -10.63
N SER A 67 19.31 3.79 -10.55
CA SER A 67 19.51 4.97 -9.73
C SER A 67 18.68 4.90 -8.46
N ILE A 68 19.34 4.94 -7.30
CA ILE A 68 18.65 4.97 -6.00
C ILE A 68 18.00 6.35 -5.82
N TYR A 69 16.70 6.36 -5.50
CA TYR A 69 15.96 7.58 -5.21
C TYR A 69 15.71 7.68 -3.71
N GLN A 70 16.16 8.76 -3.08
CA GLN A 70 15.92 9.01 -1.66
C GLN A 70 15.16 10.31 -1.52
N TYR A 71 14.01 10.24 -0.84
CA TYR A 71 13.24 11.42 -0.46
C TYR A 71 13.20 11.50 1.06
N VAL A 72 13.60 12.63 1.61
CA VAL A 72 13.66 12.89 3.05
C VAL A 72 12.96 14.20 3.35
N TRP A 73 12.14 14.20 4.40
CA TRP A 73 11.49 15.37 4.97
C TRP A 73 11.69 15.35 6.50
N SER A 74 12.22 16.45 7.04
CA SER A 74 12.18 16.77 8.46
C SER A 74 10.76 16.81 9.05
N TRP A 75 10.43 15.82 9.86
CA TRP A 75 9.14 15.69 10.55
C TRP A 75 9.09 16.53 11.84
N LEU A 76 10.15 16.52 12.65
CA LEU A 76 10.29 17.37 13.83
C LEU A 76 11.60 18.15 13.74
N ILE A 77 11.53 19.47 13.88
CA ILE A 77 12.70 20.35 13.89
C ILE A 77 12.73 21.05 15.25
N THR A 78 13.76 20.77 16.02
CA THR A 78 14.13 21.52 17.22
C THR A 78 15.51 22.15 16.99
N ASN A 79 15.89 23.16 17.78
CA ASN A 79 17.12 23.93 17.56
C ASN A 79 18.37 23.05 17.37
N ASP A 80 18.44 21.89 18.03
CA ASP A 80 19.62 21.01 18.01
C ASP A 80 19.35 19.62 17.41
N PHE A 81 18.10 19.31 17.05
CA PHE A 81 17.72 17.98 16.55
C PHE A 81 16.64 18.05 15.47
N SER A 82 16.91 17.41 14.34
CA SER A 82 15.95 17.20 13.25
C SER A 82 15.65 15.72 13.07
N LEU A 83 14.40 15.32 13.31
CA LEU A 83 13.92 13.97 12.98
C LEU A 83 13.53 13.94 11.51
N GLU A 84 14.31 13.25 10.70
CA GLU A 84 14.08 13.09 9.27
C GLU A 84 13.34 11.79 8.97
N LEU A 85 12.16 11.90 8.35
CA LEU A 85 11.40 10.78 7.80
C LEU A 85 11.49 10.79 6.29
N GLY A 86 11.59 9.62 5.68
CA GLY A 86 11.75 9.53 4.25
C GLY A 86 11.44 8.14 3.73
N TYR A 87 11.56 8.00 2.41
CA TYR A 87 11.52 6.71 1.76
C TYR A 87 12.68 6.59 0.78
N LEU A 88 13.17 5.37 0.68
CA LEU A 88 14.24 4.99 -0.23
C LEU A 88 13.63 4.05 -1.27
N LEU A 89 13.76 4.43 -2.54
CA LEU A 89 13.41 3.60 -3.69
C LEU A 89 14.70 3.08 -4.31
N ASP A 90 14.98 1.82 -4.00
CA ASP A 90 16.05 1.01 -4.57
C ASP A 90 15.45 -0.22 -5.28
N PRO A 91 16.27 -0.95 -6.05
CA PRO A 91 15.81 -2.18 -6.70
C PRO A 91 15.23 -3.19 -5.70
N LEU A 92 15.79 -3.29 -4.49
CA LEU A 92 15.32 -4.23 -3.46
C LEU A 92 13.91 -3.89 -2.96
N THR A 93 13.66 -2.63 -2.56
CA THR A 93 12.34 -2.17 -2.12
C THR A 93 11.30 -2.30 -3.24
N SER A 94 11.68 -2.05 -4.49
CA SER A 94 10.77 -2.23 -5.63
C SER A 94 10.32 -3.68 -5.81
N ILE A 95 11.21 -4.65 -5.60
CA ILE A 95 10.89 -6.09 -5.64
C ILE A 95 10.05 -6.48 -4.42
N MET A 96 10.40 -5.97 -3.23
CA MET A 96 9.63 -6.22 -2.01
C MET A 96 8.18 -5.70 -2.12
N LEU A 97 7.96 -4.56 -2.77
CA LEU A 97 6.61 -4.04 -3.02
C LEU A 97 5.78 -4.97 -3.90
N ILE A 98 6.36 -5.56 -4.95
CA ILE A 98 5.69 -6.56 -5.79
C ILE A 98 5.37 -7.81 -4.96
N LEU A 99 6.30 -8.26 -4.14
CA LEU A 99 6.11 -9.44 -3.29
C LEU A 99 4.98 -9.23 -2.27
N ILE A 100 4.97 -8.10 -1.56
CA ILE A 100 3.94 -7.81 -0.56
C ILE A 100 2.57 -7.66 -1.22
N THR A 101 2.48 -7.02 -2.38
CA THR A 101 1.20 -6.82 -3.08
C THR A 101 0.65 -8.12 -3.68
N THR A 102 1.50 -8.97 -4.24
CA THR A 102 1.09 -10.30 -4.75
C THR A 102 0.63 -11.22 -3.64
N ILE A 103 1.39 -11.31 -2.54
CA ILE A 103 0.97 -12.08 -1.35
C ILE A 103 -0.31 -11.49 -0.76
N GLY A 104 -0.44 -10.16 -0.69
CA GLY A 104 -1.64 -9.48 -0.19
C GLY A 104 -2.90 -9.84 -1.00
N ILE A 105 -2.81 -9.88 -2.33
CA ILE A 105 -3.92 -10.31 -3.19
C ILE A 105 -4.26 -11.79 -2.93
N LEU A 106 -3.26 -12.67 -2.85
CA LEU A 106 -3.48 -14.09 -2.57
C LEU A 106 -4.15 -14.31 -1.21
N VAL A 107 -3.73 -13.57 -0.18
CA VAL A 107 -4.33 -13.64 1.16
C VAL A 107 -5.79 -13.18 1.13
N LEU A 108 -6.13 -12.12 0.38
CA LEU A 108 -7.51 -11.68 0.24
C LEU A 108 -8.39 -12.76 -0.42
N PHE A 109 -7.95 -13.35 -1.53
CA PHE A 109 -8.68 -14.45 -2.18
C PHE A 109 -8.81 -15.69 -1.28
N TYR A 110 -7.76 -16.03 -0.55
CA TYR A 110 -7.79 -17.14 0.39
C TYR A 110 -8.78 -16.87 1.53
N SER A 111 -8.76 -15.66 2.09
CA SER A 111 -9.62 -15.27 3.20
C SER A 111 -11.10 -15.22 2.81
N ASP A 112 -11.44 -14.81 1.58
CA ASP A 112 -12.83 -14.77 1.11
C ASP A 112 -13.45 -16.18 1.07
N ASN A 113 -12.67 -17.17 0.61
CA ASN A 113 -13.11 -18.57 0.58
C ASN A 113 -13.13 -19.21 1.97
N TYR A 114 -12.14 -18.91 2.82
CA TYR A 114 -12.06 -19.49 4.15
C TYR A 114 -13.17 -18.99 5.08
N ILE A 115 -13.43 -17.67 5.09
CA ILE A 115 -14.41 -17.02 5.96
C ILE A 115 -15.84 -17.11 5.38
N ALA A 116 -16.02 -17.62 4.15
CA ALA A 116 -17.37 -17.89 3.62
C ALA A 116 -18.14 -18.93 4.45
N HIS A 117 -17.43 -19.75 5.23
CA HIS A 117 -18.00 -20.80 6.07
C HIS A 117 -18.20 -20.40 7.54
N ASP A 118 -17.81 -19.16 7.91
CA ASP A 118 -18.01 -18.52 9.22
C ASP A 118 -19.02 -17.35 9.13
#